data_AF-A0ABD0UKZ2-F1
#
_entry.id   AF-A0ABD0UKZ2-F1
#
_cell.length_a   1.000
_cell.length_b   1.000
_cell.length_c   1.000
_cell.angle_alpha   90.00
_cell.angle_beta   90.00
_cell.angle_gamma   90.00
#
_symmetry.space_group_name_H-M   'P 1'
#
loop_
_entity.id
_entity.type
_entity.pdbx_description
1 polymer ?
#
loop_
_entity_poly.entity_id
_entity_poly.type
_entity_poly.pdbx_seq_one_letter_code
_entity_poly.pdbx_strand_id
1 'polypeptide(L)'
;MFSSAFDSRTVHLILVGLFFMVVSFYVGTLFSSSHTVLVGSGDTIPSTPSKGDLQYTNRVALIYRTKSVTIPESGVNICPLKFNEYIPCHDASYLTKLLPKLDTSREEQLESHCPQLEDRLFCLVPPPVDYKIPIKWPLSRDYVWRSNVNHSHLAEVKGGQNWVHEKDKLWWFPGGGTHFKHGATEYIERLGNMTTNETGDLRSTGVVQVLDIGCGVASFSAYLQPLDIQTMSFAPKDGHENQIQFALERGIGAMISVLATKQLPFPRRSFEMVHCSRCRVDWHANDGILLKEVDRLLRPHGYFVYSAPPVYRKDKDYLVIWQKLINLTTAMCWKLIAQQVQTAIWLKEDKDSCLLDNAKKNLLSICEPVEITIPQWQSPLRNCITLSEQFDFQKLPPRSDRLGVYSKILEKLGVSPEMYELNTKFWKEQVSQYWKLIGINTVDIRNVMDMNACYGGFSVALSNLPIWVMNIVPATMSNTLSAIYDRGLIGAFHDWCNPFSTYPRTYDLLHAYHLLSHYQSGERSCSIEDILLEMDRIIRPQGYIIIRDEDSLVLRIKGIAPKFLWDVSLHMLENEEKKMEPVLICRKKFWTIV
;
A
#
# COMPACT_ATOMS: atom_id res chain seq x y z
N MET A 1 46.84 -9.18 -41.98
CA MET A 1 46.64 -10.41 -42.76
C MET A 1 45.31 -11.04 -42.33
N PHE A 2 44.43 -11.24 -43.31
CA PHE A 2 43.21 -12.04 -43.36
C PHE A 2 42.05 -11.77 -42.38
N SER A 3 41.10 -11.00 -42.94
CA SER A 3 39.65 -11.14 -42.82
C SER A 3 39.19 -12.61 -42.93
N SER A 4 38.34 -13.05 -42.00
CA SER A 4 37.54 -14.27 -42.11
C SER A 4 36.11 -13.87 -42.43
N ALA A 5 35.79 -13.86 -43.71
CA ALA A 5 34.42 -13.74 -44.20
C ALA A 5 33.57 -14.90 -43.64
N PHE A 6 32.39 -14.57 -43.10
CA PHE A 6 31.37 -15.55 -42.79
C PHE A 6 31.04 -16.34 -44.06
N ASP A 7 31.15 -17.67 -43.98
CA ASP A 7 30.82 -18.57 -45.08
C ASP A 7 29.39 -18.29 -45.55
N SER A 8 29.23 -18.02 -46.85
CA SER A 8 27.97 -17.68 -47.50
C SER A 8 26.89 -18.74 -47.22
N ARG A 9 27.29 -20.01 -47.03
CA ARG A 9 26.38 -21.09 -46.64
C ARG A 9 25.75 -20.91 -45.27
N THR A 10 26.50 -20.40 -44.30
CA THR A 10 26.01 -20.18 -42.93
C THR A 10 25.00 -19.04 -42.89
N VAL A 11 25.24 -17.97 -43.65
CA VAL A 11 24.29 -16.86 -43.77
C VAL A 11 23.01 -17.31 -44.49
N HIS A 12 23.13 -18.16 -45.52
CA HIS A 12 21.97 -18.73 -46.20
C HIS A 12 21.13 -19.63 -45.28
N LEU A 13 21.78 -20.47 -44.47
CA LEU A 13 21.07 -21.33 -43.50
C LEU A 13 20.33 -20.52 -42.43
N ILE A 14 20.94 -19.44 -41.94
CA ILE A 14 20.30 -18.54 -40.97
C ILE A 14 19.08 -17.83 -41.59
N LEU A 15 19.20 -17.35 -42.83
CA LEU A 15 18.10 -16.69 -43.54
C LEU A 15 16.96 -17.67 -43.86
N VAL A 16 17.27 -18.91 -44.24
CA VAL A 16 16.26 -19.96 -44.45
C VAL A 16 15.56 -20.32 -43.12
N GLY A 17 16.30 -20.42 -42.01
CA GLY A 17 15.72 -20.63 -40.69
C GLY A 17 14.79 -19.50 -40.24
N LEU A 18 15.19 -18.24 -40.46
CA LEU A 18 14.35 -17.07 -40.20
C LEU A 18 13.09 -17.05 -41.08
N PHE A 19 13.21 -17.43 -42.35
CA PHE A 19 12.08 -17.53 -43.26
C PHE A 19 11.06 -18.59 -42.79
N PHE A 20 11.51 -19.77 -42.39
CA PHE A 20 10.61 -20.81 -41.86
C PHE A 20 9.96 -20.42 -40.53
N MET A 21 10.65 -19.68 -39.65
CA MET A 21 10.04 -19.17 -38.41
C MET A 21 8.94 -18.13 -38.70
N VAL A 22 9.16 -17.22 -39.64
CA VAL A 22 8.16 -16.21 -40.03
C VAL A 22 6.96 -16.89 -40.71
N VAL A 23 7.20 -17.84 -41.62
CA VAL A 23 6.11 -18.59 -42.28
C VAL A 23 5.31 -19.41 -41.26
N SER A 24 5.96 -20.05 -40.28
CA SER A 24 5.25 -20.81 -39.23
C SER A 24 4.39 -19.91 -38.35
N PHE A 25 4.87 -18.69 -38.03
CA PHE A 25 4.10 -17.70 -37.28
C PHE A 25 2.86 -17.20 -38.04
N TYR A 26 2.97 -17.00 -39.36
CA TYR A 26 1.85 -16.55 -40.19
C TYR A 26 0.89 -17.68 -40.61
N VAL A 27 1.35 -18.92 -40.74
CA VAL A 27 0.46 -20.07 -40.99
C VAL A 27 -0.32 -20.46 -39.72
N GLY A 28 0.28 -20.32 -38.53
CA GLY A 28 -0.40 -20.55 -37.26
C GLY A 28 -1.55 -19.58 -36.95
N THR A 29 -1.53 -18.39 -37.57
CA THR A 29 -2.59 -17.38 -37.44
C THR A 29 -3.70 -17.54 -38.49
N LEU A 30 -3.47 -18.28 -39.57
CA LEU A 30 -4.45 -18.54 -40.63
C LEU A 30 -5.24 -19.85 -40.45
N PHE A 31 -4.83 -20.76 -39.56
CA PHE A 31 -5.48 -22.06 -39.32
C PHE A 31 -6.00 -22.28 -37.88
N SER A 32 -6.25 -21.21 -37.10
CA SER A 32 -7.01 -21.33 -35.85
C SER A 32 -8.50 -21.48 -36.18
N SER A 33 -8.91 -22.72 -36.47
CA SER A 33 -10.31 -23.10 -36.69
C SER A 33 -11.07 -23.09 -35.36
N SER A 34 -12.21 -22.40 -35.36
CA SER A 34 -13.23 -22.45 -34.31
C SER A 34 -13.66 -23.89 -34.04
N HIS A 35 -13.35 -24.41 -32.85
CA HIS A 35 -13.94 -25.66 -32.38
C HIS A 35 -15.26 -25.37 -31.66
N THR A 36 -16.36 -25.60 -32.36
CA THR A 36 -17.71 -25.72 -31.80
C THR A 36 -17.79 -27.04 -31.03
N VAL A 37 -17.87 -26.99 -29.71
CA VAL A 37 -18.14 -28.18 -28.88
C VAL A 37 -19.65 -28.38 -28.80
N LEU A 38 -20.14 -29.40 -29.49
CA LEU A 38 -21.47 -29.98 -29.28
C LEU A 38 -21.46 -30.76 -27.96
N VAL A 39 -22.17 -30.27 -26.95
CA VAL A 39 -22.50 -31.04 -25.74
C VAL A 39 -23.90 -31.62 -25.93
N GLY A 40 -24.00 -32.94 -25.81
CA GLY A 40 -25.24 -33.70 -25.95
C GLY A 40 -26.25 -33.41 -24.84
N SER A 41 -27.52 -33.43 -25.23
CA SER A 41 -28.68 -33.40 -24.33
C SER A 41 -28.66 -34.60 -23.38
N GLY A 42 -28.71 -34.30 -22.08
CA GLY A 42 -29.07 -35.24 -21.02
C GLY A 42 -30.09 -34.55 -20.11
N ASP A 43 -31.16 -35.28 -19.81
CA ASP A 43 -32.44 -34.79 -19.31
C ASP A 43 -32.42 -33.95 -18.02
N THR A 44 -33.24 -32.91 -18.06
CA THR A 44 -33.52 -31.93 -17.00
C THR A 44 -34.46 -32.52 -15.95
N ILE A 45 -34.03 -32.58 -14.69
CA ILE A 45 -34.94 -32.65 -13.52
C ILE A 45 -34.97 -31.24 -12.91
N PRO A 46 -36.10 -30.52 -12.92
CA PRO A 46 -36.17 -29.18 -12.34
C PRO A 46 -36.33 -29.27 -10.83
N SER A 47 -35.27 -28.98 -10.07
CA SER A 47 -35.39 -28.64 -8.66
C SER A 47 -35.76 -27.16 -8.52
N THR A 48 -37.01 -26.92 -8.13
CA THR A 48 -37.59 -25.60 -7.85
C THR A 48 -36.79 -24.86 -6.76
N PRO A 49 -36.28 -23.63 -7.01
CA PRO A 49 -35.75 -22.79 -5.95
C PRO A 49 -36.91 -22.19 -5.15
N SER A 50 -36.91 -22.37 -3.83
CA SER A 50 -37.83 -21.68 -2.94
C SER A 50 -37.53 -20.18 -2.95
N LYS A 51 -38.48 -19.39 -3.48
CA LYS A 51 -38.48 -17.93 -3.49
C LYS A 51 -38.36 -17.35 -2.09
N GLY A 52 -37.19 -16.80 -1.81
CA GLY A 52 -37.00 -15.56 -1.08
C GLY A 52 -36.03 -14.71 -1.89
N ASP A 53 -36.43 -14.29 -3.10
CA ASP A 53 -35.58 -13.49 -4.00
C ASP A 53 -35.20 -12.19 -3.29
N LEU A 54 -33.97 -12.11 -2.81
CA LEU A 54 -33.30 -10.85 -2.48
C LEU A 54 -33.06 -10.10 -3.79
N GLN A 55 -34.12 -9.52 -4.37
CA GLN A 55 -34.02 -8.76 -5.59
C GLN A 55 -33.41 -7.39 -5.27
N TYR A 56 -32.10 -7.24 -5.51
CA TYR A 56 -31.43 -5.95 -5.39
C TYR A 56 -32.00 -4.98 -6.44
N THR A 57 -32.32 -3.75 -6.02
CA THR A 57 -32.86 -2.71 -6.91
C THR A 57 -31.77 -2.01 -7.74
N ASN A 58 -30.51 -2.16 -7.34
CA ASN A 58 -29.34 -1.59 -7.99
C ASN A 58 -29.17 -2.21 -9.39
N ARG A 59 -28.90 -1.38 -10.40
CA ARG A 59 -28.74 -1.82 -11.80
C ARG A 59 -27.29 -1.69 -12.23
N VAL A 60 -26.88 -2.55 -13.16
CA VAL A 60 -25.58 -2.40 -13.83
C VAL A 60 -25.68 -1.26 -14.83
N ALA A 61 -24.97 -0.17 -14.58
CA ALA A 61 -24.94 1.01 -15.44
C ALA A 61 -23.64 1.78 -15.28
N LEU A 62 -23.13 2.34 -16.38
CA LEU A 62 -21.98 3.23 -16.34
C LEU A 62 -22.46 4.64 -16.00
N ILE A 63 -22.18 5.09 -14.77
CA ILE A 63 -22.59 6.40 -14.27
C ILE A 63 -21.34 7.19 -13.90
N TYR A 64 -21.32 8.45 -14.31
CA TYR A 64 -20.30 9.42 -13.94
C TYR A 64 -20.84 10.36 -12.87
N ARG A 65 -19.92 10.90 -12.08
CA ARG A 65 -20.22 11.84 -11.01
C ARG A 65 -20.75 13.15 -11.60
N THR A 66 -21.95 13.57 -11.18
CA THR A 66 -22.56 14.86 -11.52
C THR A 66 -22.05 15.96 -10.59
N LYS A 67 -22.47 17.23 -10.73
CA LYS A 67 -22.11 18.28 -9.74
C LYS A 67 -22.80 18.06 -8.38
N SER A 68 -24.11 17.88 -8.40
CA SER A 68 -24.90 17.48 -7.23
C SER A 68 -25.06 15.96 -7.20
N VAL A 69 -24.71 15.31 -6.08
CA VAL A 69 -25.04 13.89 -5.87
C VAL A 69 -26.43 13.80 -5.30
N THR A 70 -27.25 12.95 -5.88
CA THR A 70 -28.48 12.49 -5.25
C THR A 70 -28.56 10.99 -5.43
N ILE A 71 -28.63 10.25 -4.32
CA ILE A 71 -28.70 8.79 -4.38
C ILE A 71 -30.15 8.37 -4.68
N PRO A 72 -30.43 7.72 -5.83
CA PRO A 72 -31.77 7.29 -6.20
C PRO A 72 -32.39 6.37 -5.14
N GLU A 73 -33.72 6.28 -5.11
CA GLU A 73 -34.41 5.29 -4.26
C GLU A 73 -34.04 3.85 -4.63
N SER A 74 -33.76 3.60 -5.91
CA SER A 74 -33.32 2.29 -6.40
C SER A 74 -31.93 1.87 -5.92
N GLY A 75 -31.15 2.78 -5.32
CA GLY A 75 -29.77 2.51 -4.90
C GLY A 75 -28.70 3.07 -5.84
N VAL A 76 -27.44 2.96 -5.42
CA VAL A 76 -26.26 3.31 -6.23
C VAL A 76 -26.06 2.24 -7.30
N ASN A 77 -25.95 2.63 -8.56
CA ASN A 77 -25.75 1.65 -9.65
C ASN A 77 -24.43 0.89 -9.49
N ILE A 78 -24.36 -0.29 -10.10
CA ILE A 78 -23.17 -1.14 -10.13
C ILE A 78 -22.39 -0.85 -11.41
N CYS A 79 -21.07 -0.67 -11.30
CA CYS A 79 -20.24 -0.48 -12.48
C CYS A 79 -20.23 -1.75 -13.35
N PRO A 80 -20.09 -1.64 -14.68
CA PRO A 80 -19.87 -2.80 -15.53
C PRO A 80 -18.68 -3.65 -15.06
N LEU A 81 -18.76 -4.98 -15.22
CA LEU A 81 -17.78 -5.95 -14.71
C LEU A 81 -16.33 -5.65 -15.11
N LYS A 82 -16.09 -5.03 -16.27
CA LYS A 82 -14.75 -4.60 -16.71
C LYS A 82 -14.05 -3.62 -15.74
N PHE A 83 -14.80 -2.98 -14.84
CA PHE A 83 -14.27 -2.07 -13.82
C PHE A 83 -14.02 -2.76 -12.47
N ASN A 84 -14.03 -4.09 -12.39
CA ASN A 84 -13.87 -4.81 -11.12
C ASN A 84 -12.53 -4.49 -10.40
N GLU A 85 -11.51 -4.00 -11.11
CA GLU A 85 -10.21 -3.54 -10.56
C GLU A 85 -10.01 -2.02 -10.71
N TYR A 86 -11.09 -1.26 -10.82
CA TYR A 86 -11.01 0.18 -11.01
C TYR A 86 -10.39 0.88 -9.79
N ILE A 87 -9.30 1.62 -10.05
CA ILE A 87 -8.59 2.44 -9.08
C ILE A 87 -8.55 3.84 -9.66
N PRO A 88 -9.39 4.79 -9.20
CA PRO A 88 -9.65 6.03 -9.92
C PRO A 88 -8.41 6.84 -10.26
N CYS A 89 -7.49 7.00 -9.30
CA CYS A 89 -6.28 7.81 -9.49
C CYS A 89 -5.10 7.06 -10.15
N HIS A 90 -5.32 5.80 -10.53
CA HIS A 90 -4.38 4.95 -11.24
C HIS A 90 -5.06 4.32 -12.47
N ASP A 91 -5.99 5.08 -13.07
CA ASP A 91 -6.74 4.65 -14.25
C ASP A 91 -5.90 4.83 -15.51
N ALA A 92 -5.64 3.72 -16.22
CA ALA A 92 -4.79 3.72 -17.39
C ALA A 92 -5.35 4.58 -18.54
N SER A 93 -6.67 4.65 -18.68
CA SER A 93 -7.31 5.44 -19.74
C SER A 93 -7.17 6.94 -19.50
N TYR A 94 -7.24 7.36 -18.24
CA TYR A 94 -6.99 8.74 -17.84
C TYR A 94 -5.50 9.09 -17.95
N LEU A 95 -4.61 8.22 -17.46
CA LEU A 95 -3.17 8.41 -17.54
C LEU A 95 -2.70 8.59 -18.99
N THR A 96 -3.24 7.82 -19.94
CA THR A 96 -2.91 7.94 -21.37
C THR A 96 -3.16 9.36 -21.91
N LYS A 97 -4.19 10.06 -21.41
CA LYS A 97 -4.48 11.45 -21.79
C LYS A 97 -3.52 12.45 -21.15
N LEU A 98 -2.99 12.13 -19.97
CA LEU A 98 -2.05 12.98 -19.23
C LEU A 98 -0.60 12.79 -19.69
N LEU A 99 -0.21 11.61 -20.17
CA LEU A 99 1.16 11.27 -20.55
C LEU A 99 1.93 12.37 -21.30
N PRO A 100 1.37 13.08 -22.29
CA PRO A 100 2.10 14.15 -23.00
C PRO A 100 2.53 15.34 -22.13
N LYS A 101 1.95 15.49 -20.93
CA LYS A 101 2.20 16.59 -19.98
C LYS A 101 3.06 16.18 -18.78
N LEU A 102 3.34 14.89 -18.62
CA LEU A 102 4.04 14.33 -17.47
C LEU A 102 5.52 14.14 -17.78
N ASP A 103 6.38 14.35 -16.78
CA ASP A 103 7.79 14.05 -16.89
C ASP A 103 8.04 12.54 -16.69
N THR A 104 8.01 11.82 -17.81
CA THR A 104 8.29 10.37 -17.82
C THR A 104 9.73 10.02 -17.44
N SER A 105 10.69 10.95 -17.55
CA SER A 105 12.07 10.72 -17.09
C SER A 105 12.18 10.71 -15.55
N ARG A 106 11.17 11.25 -14.88
CA ARG A 106 11.02 11.29 -13.43
C ARG A 106 9.97 10.30 -12.92
N GLU A 107 9.48 9.42 -13.79
CA GLU A 107 8.45 8.42 -13.49
C GLU A 107 7.13 9.04 -12.98
N GLU A 108 6.82 10.29 -13.35
CA GLU A 108 5.64 11.01 -12.88
C GLU A 108 4.32 10.30 -13.26
N GLN A 109 4.31 9.55 -14.37
CA GLN A 109 3.16 8.76 -14.82
C GLN A 109 2.77 7.62 -13.88
N LEU A 110 3.65 7.20 -12.96
CA LEU A 110 3.37 6.18 -11.95
C LEU A 110 2.78 6.77 -10.66
N GLU A 111 2.74 8.09 -10.53
CA GLU A 111 2.10 8.76 -9.40
C GLU A 111 0.57 8.68 -9.47
N SER A 112 -0.07 8.96 -8.33
CA SER A 112 -1.53 9.10 -8.27
C SER A 112 -1.98 10.36 -9.03
N HIS A 113 -2.72 10.15 -10.12
CA HIS A 113 -3.34 11.19 -10.92
C HIS A 113 -4.85 10.97 -10.95
N CYS A 114 -5.58 11.71 -10.12
CA CYS A 114 -7.03 11.57 -10.03
C CYS A 114 -7.73 12.33 -11.17
N PRO A 115 -8.73 11.74 -11.84
CA PRO A 115 -9.62 12.46 -12.75
C PRO A 115 -10.33 13.62 -12.04
N GLN A 116 -10.76 14.61 -12.83
CA GLN A 116 -11.70 15.64 -12.37
C GLN A 116 -12.99 14.98 -11.89
N LEU A 117 -13.74 15.65 -11.01
CA LEU A 117 -14.92 15.05 -10.37
C LEU A 117 -15.88 14.49 -11.42
N GLU A 118 -16.24 15.27 -12.44
CA GLU A 118 -17.15 14.87 -13.53
C GLU A 118 -16.69 13.67 -14.37
N ASP A 119 -15.39 13.39 -14.41
CA ASP A 119 -14.82 12.24 -15.12
C ASP A 119 -14.75 10.97 -14.24
N ARG A 120 -15.02 11.10 -12.93
CA ARG A 120 -15.00 9.96 -12.01
C ARG A 120 -16.28 9.14 -12.15
N LEU A 121 -16.14 7.82 -12.12
CA LEU A 121 -17.27 6.91 -12.01
C LEU A 121 -17.96 7.06 -10.65
N PHE A 122 -19.29 7.02 -10.67
CA PHE A 122 -20.14 7.03 -9.47
C PHE A 122 -21.03 5.79 -9.47
N CYS A 123 -20.40 4.62 -9.24
CA CYS A 123 -21.05 3.32 -9.20
C CYS A 123 -20.26 2.34 -8.30
N LEU A 124 -20.95 1.35 -7.73
CA LEU A 124 -20.34 0.33 -6.88
C LEU A 124 -19.45 -0.60 -7.73
N VAL A 125 -18.19 -0.79 -7.33
CA VAL A 125 -17.25 -1.63 -8.08
C VAL A 125 -17.57 -3.11 -7.85
N PRO A 126 -17.93 -3.88 -8.89
CA PRO A 126 -18.30 -5.29 -8.72
C PRO A 126 -17.09 -6.15 -8.35
N PRO A 127 -17.29 -7.24 -7.60
CA PRO A 127 -16.28 -8.30 -7.50
C PRO A 127 -16.08 -8.99 -8.87
N PRO A 128 -14.90 -9.60 -9.11
CA PRO A 128 -14.67 -10.40 -10.31
C PRO A 128 -15.57 -11.64 -10.36
N VAL A 129 -15.65 -12.28 -11.53
CA VAL A 129 -16.34 -13.55 -11.71
C VAL A 129 -15.72 -14.60 -10.78
N ASP A 130 -16.56 -15.42 -10.15
CA ASP A 130 -16.15 -16.46 -9.20
C ASP A 130 -15.36 -15.94 -7.98
N TYR A 131 -15.51 -14.65 -7.63
CA TYR A 131 -14.91 -14.11 -6.41
C TYR A 131 -15.29 -14.94 -5.19
N LYS A 132 -14.31 -15.14 -4.31
CA LYS A 132 -14.48 -15.86 -3.05
C LYS A 132 -14.10 -14.97 -1.89
N ILE A 133 -14.76 -15.18 -0.76
CA ILE A 133 -14.31 -14.59 0.51
C ILE A 133 -12.85 -15.01 0.74
N PRO A 134 -11.94 -14.07 1.08
CA PRO A 134 -10.53 -14.35 1.26
C PRO A 134 -10.26 -15.48 2.25
N ILE A 135 -9.15 -16.17 2.05
CA ILE A 135 -8.66 -17.19 2.98
C ILE A 135 -8.32 -16.50 4.31
N LYS A 136 -8.66 -17.14 5.44
CA LYS A 136 -8.43 -16.55 6.76
C LYS A 136 -6.95 -16.58 7.12
N TRP A 137 -6.53 -15.59 7.91
CA TRP A 137 -5.19 -15.55 8.49
C TRP A 137 -4.98 -16.73 9.46
N PRO A 138 -3.79 -17.35 9.53
CA PRO A 138 -2.54 -17.03 8.83
C PRO A 138 -2.36 -17.71 7.46
N LEU A 139 -3.29 -18.58 7.04
CA LEU A 139 -3.16 -19.33 5.79
C LEU A 139 -3.13 -18.41 4.55
N SER A 140 -3.82 -17.26 4.61
CA SER A 140 -3.77 -16.26 3.54
C SER A 140 -2.37 -15.73 3.25
N ARG A 141 -1.44 -15.77 4.22
CA ARG A 141 -0.04 -15.38 3.98
C ARG A 141 0.56 -16.12 2.79
N ASP A 142 0.21 -17.41 2.64
CA ASP A 142 0.83 -18.30 1.66
C ASP A 142 -0.10 -18.73 0.54
N TYR A 143 -1.41 -18.53 0.69
CA TYR A 143 -2.42 -18.98 -0.27
C TYR A 143 -3.49 -17.91 -0.54
N VAL A 144 -3.81 -17.69 -1.82
CA VAL A 144 -4.88 -16.78 -2.25
C VAL A 144 -5.73 -17.47 -3.32
N TRP A 145 -7.02 -17.16 -3.42
CA TRP A 145 -7.87 -17.68 -4.50
C TRP A 145 -7.46 -17.09 -5.85
N ARG A 146 -7.32 -17.93 -6.89
CA ARG A 146 -7.01 -17.43 -8.23
C ARG A 146 -8.11 -16.55 -8.82
N SER A 147 -9.37 -16.84 -8.52
CA SER A 147 -10.50 -16.04 -8.97
C SER A 147 -10.56 -14.63 -8.36
N ASN A 148 -9.88 -14.38 -7.23
CA ASN A 148 -9.82 -13.06 -6.61
C ASN A 148 -8.79 -12.14 -7.27
N VAL A 149 -7.73 -12.72 -7.86
CA VAL A 149 -6.65 -12.01 -8.56
C VAL A 149 -6.31 -12.83 -9.82
N ASN A 150 -7.12 -12.65 -10.86
CA ASN A 150 -7.08 -13.50 -12.06
C ASN A 150 -6.05 -12.98 -13.09
N HIS A 151 -4.79 -12.93 -12.67
CA HIS A 151 -3.66 -12.47 -13.50
C HIS A 151 -2.55 -13.52 -13.50
N SER A 152 -2.49 -14.36 -14.55
CA SER A 152 -1.48 -15.43 -14.67
C SER A 152 -0.11 -14.91 -15.10
N HIS A 153 -0.05 -13.75 -15.75
CA HIS A 153 1.16 -13.21 -16.34
C HIS A 153 2.30 -13.08 -15.33
N LEU A 154 2.01 -12.63 -14.10
CA LEU A 154 3.02 -12.51 -13.05
C LEU A 154 3.67 -13.86 -12.70
N ALA A 155 2.89 -14.95 -12.66
CA ALA A 155 3.40 -16.29 -12.40
C ALA A 155 4.25 -16.79 -13.58
N GLU A 156 3.85 -16.49 -14.82
CA GLU A 156 4.61 -16.85 -16.03
C GLU A 156 5.99 -16.15 -16.06
N VAL A 157 6.05 -14.84 -15.77
CA VAL A 157 7.30 -14.06 -15.84
C VAL A 157 8.17 -14.12 -14.57
N LYS A 158 7.59 -14.44 -13.40
CA LYS A 158 8.30 -14.46 -12.10
C LYS A 158 8.30 -15.82 -11.40
N GLY A 159 7.69 -16.87 -11.98
CA GLY A 159 7.67 -18.22 -11.40
C GLY A 159 9.07 -18.76 -11.09
N GLY A 160 10.04 -18.53 -11.99
CA GLY A 160 11.45 -18.92 -11.77
C GLY A 160 12.19 -18.17 -10.65
N GLN A 161 11.56 -17.17 -10.04
CA GLN A 161 12.07 -16.45 -8.87
C GLN A 161 11.32 -16.84 -7.58
N ASN A 162 10.39 -17.79 -7.66
CA ASN A 162 9.55 -18.24 -6.55
C ASN A 162 8.72 -17.12 -5.91
N TRP A 163 8.24 -16.17 -6.71
CA TRP A 163 7.35 -15.12 -6.20
C TRP A 163 5.94 -15.68 -5.93
N VAL A 164 5.40 -16.40 -6.90
CA VAL A 164 4.05 -16.95 -6.89
C VAL A 164 4.00 -18.14 -7.86
N HIS A 165 3.22 -19.16 -7.50
CA HIS A 165 2.98 -20.36 -8.31
C HIS A 165 1.50 -20.70 -8.39
N GLU A 166 1.07 -21.27 -9.50
CA GLU A 166 -0.26 -21.88 -9.61
C GLU A 166 -0.34 -23.18 -8.80
N LYS A 167 -1.42 -23.34 -8.03
CA LYS A 167 -1.73 -24.56 -7.29
C LYS A 167 -3.25 -24.80 -7.29
N ASP A 168 -3.74 -25.53 -8.28
CA ASP A 168 -5.16 -25.79 -8.48
C ASP A 168 -6.00 -24.51 -8.47
N LYS A 169 -6.91 -24.31 -7.52
CA LYS A 169 -7.74 -23.08 -7.42
C LYS A 169 -7.04 -21.93 -6.67
N LEU A 170 -5.77 -22.11 -6.31
CA LEU A 170 -5.01 -21.20 -5.46
C LEU A 170 -3.75 -20.67 -6.15
N TRP A 171 -3.36 -19.47 -5.76
CA TRP A 171 -2.01 -18.96 -5.84
C TRP A 171 -1.25 -19.39 -4.60
N TRP A 172 -0.01 -19.87 -4.76
CA TRP A 172 0.89 -20.24 -3.67
C TRP A 172 2.11 -19.33 -3.64
N PHE A 173 2.44 -18.80 -2.45
CA PHE A 173 3.54 -17.88 -2.21
C PHE A 173 4.60 -18.53 -1.33
N PRO A 174 5.71 -19.05 -1.89
CA PRO A 174 6.75 -19.73 -1.12
C PRO A 174 7.71 -18.77 -0.40
N GLY A 175 7.47 -17.45 -0.46
CA GLY A 175 8.32 -16.43 0.16
C GLY A 175 9.56 -16.05 -0.64
N GLY A 176 9.66 -16.45 -1.91
CA GLY A 176 10.77 -16.09 -2.78
C GLY A 176 10.73 -14.64 -3.27
N GLY A 177 11.85 -14.23 -3.85
CA GLY A 177 12.09 -12.88 -4.39
C GLY A 177 13.29 -12.87 -5.33
N THR A 178 13.52 -11.77 -6.06
CA THR A 178 14.60 -11.72 -7.05
C THR A 178 15.98 -12.05 -6.47
N HIS A 179 16.29 -11.50 -5.29
CA HIS A 179 17.57 -11.68 -4.58
C HIS A 179 17.49 -12.70 -3.43
N PHE A 180 16.35 -13.36 -3.26
CA PHE A 180 16.09 -14.35 -2.21
C PHE A 180 15.18 -15.47 -2.73
N LYS A 181 15.58 -16.08 -3.85
CA LYS A 181 14.78 -17.10 -4.56
C LYS A 181 14.44 -18.33 -3.71
N HIS A 182 15.25 -18.63 -2.71
CA HIS A 182 15.08 -19.77 -1.81
C HIS A 182 14.28 -19.44 -0.54
N GLY A 183 13.78 -18.21 -0.42
CA GLY A 183 12.93 -17.76 0.69
C GLY A 183 13.48 -16.52 1.38
N ALA A 184 12.57 -15.71 1.92
CA ALA A 184 12.90 -14.46 2.60
C ALA A 184 13.61 -14.67 3.96
N THR A 185 13.41 -15.82 4.62
CA THR A 185 14.02 -16.09 5.95
C THR A 185 15.55 -16.00 5.93
N GLU A 186 16.21 -16.73 5.03
CA GLU A 186 17.68 -16.73 4.90
C GLU A 186 18.20 -15.32 4.55
N TYR A 187 17.44 -14.59 3.73
CA TYR A 187 17.77 -13.22 3.39
C TYR A 187 17.69 -12.29 4.59
N ILE A 188 16.62 -12.36 5.39
CA ILE A 188 16.44 -11.56 6.61
C ILE A 188 17.55 -11.85 7.63
N GLU A 189 17.88 -13.12 7.84
CA GLU A 189 18.99 -13.53 8.72
C GLU A 189 20.32 -12.97 8.24
N ARG A 190 20.59 -13.05 6.93
CA ARG A 190 21.79 -12.44 6.33
C ARG A 190 21.83 -10.93 6.55
N LEU A 191 20.71 -10.23 6.41
CA LEU A 191 20.65 -8.79 6.69
C LEU A 191 20.98 -8.47 8.16
N GLY A 192 20.46 -9.27 9.10
CA GLY A 192 20.80 -9.18 10.53
C GLY A 192 22.30 -9.29 10.75
N ASN A 193 22.89 -10.39 10.27
CA ASN A 193 24.33 -10.65 10.39
C ASN A 193 25.21 -9.56 9.75
N MET A 194 24.80 -9.03 8.59
CA MET A 194 25.49 -7.93 7.92
C MET A 194 25.44 -6.61 8.71
N THR A 195 24.47 -6.44 9.60
CA THR A 195 24.25 -5.21 10.35
C THR A 195 25.02 -5.18 11.67
N THR A 196 25.01 -6.28 12.43
CA THR A 196 25.64 -6.37 13.76
C THR A 196 27.02 -7.05 13.75
N ASN A 197 27.44 -7.68 12.65
CA ASN A 197 28.59 -8.61 12.61
C ASN A 197 28.49 -9.75 13.67
N GLU A 198 27.30 -9.99 14.20
CA GLU A 198 26.97 -11.04 15.17
C GLU A 198 25.82 -11.88 14.63
N THR A 199 25.72 -13.14 15.07
CA THR A 199 24.60 -14.01 14.69
C THR A 199 23.30 -13.47 15.25
N GLY A 200 22.37 -13.05 14.39
CA GLY A 200 21.08 -12.55 14.83
C GLY A 200 20.17 -12.14 13.68
N ASP A 201 18.90 -11.91 14.00
CA ASP A 201 17.92 -11.33 13.07
C ASP A 201 17.88 -9.80 13.18
N LEU A 202 17.10 -9.14 12.32
CA LEU A 202 17.00 -7.68 12.31
C LEU A 202 16.51 -7.05 13.63
N ARG A 203 15.89 -7.79 14.55
CA ARG A 203 15.46 -7.23 15.84
C ARG A 203 16.64 -6.84 16.73
N SER A 204 17.72 -7.62 16.71
CA SER A 204 18.91 -7.32 17.52
C SER A 204 19.57 -6.00 17.12
N THR A 205 19.30 -5.54 15.90
CA THR A 205 19.80 -4.28 15.33
C THR A 205 18.96 -3.06 15.75
N GLY A 206 17.86 -3.26 16.49
CA GLY A 206 16.92 -2.21 16.90
C GLY A 206 15.89 -1.83 15.84
N VAL A 207 15.78 -2.59 14.74
CA VAL A 207 14.80 -2.35 13.68
C VAL A 207 13.41 -2.78 14.13
N VAL A 208 12.47 -1.84 14.06
CA VAL A 208 11.08 -2.03 14.49
C VAL A 208 10.11 -1.73 13.35
N GLN A 209 10.41 -0.72 12.53
CA GLN A 209 9.61 -0.33 11.37
C GLN A 209 10.46 -0.30 10.10
N VAL A 210 9.95 -0.92 9.03
CA VAL A 210 10.60 -1.01 7.73
C VAL A 210 9.72 -0.43 6.64
N LEU A 211 10.30 0.40 5.78
CA LEU A 211 9.71 0.77 4.50
C LEU A 211 10.24 -0.16 3.40
N ASP A 212 9.37 -0.96 2.79
CA ASP A 212 9.73 -1.90 1.72
C ASP A 212 9.35 -1.33 0.35
N ILE A 213 10.35 -0.80 -0.35
CA ILE A 213 10.20 -0.07 -1.62
C ILE A 213 10.31 -1.05 -2.79
N GLY A 214 9.31 -1.01 -3.68
CA GLY A 214 9.23 -1.94 -4.81
C GLY A 214 9.07 -3.37 -4.31
N CYS A 215 8.19 -3.57 -3.33
CA CYS A 215 8.06 -4.79 -2.54
C CYS A 215 7.62 -6.04 -3.32
N GLY A 216 7.17 -5.87 -4.57
CA GLY A 216 6.56 -6.96 -5.32
C GLY A 216 5.29 -7.46 -4.64
N VAL A 217 5.19 -8.78 -4.47
CA VAL A 217 4.11 -9.43 -3.70
C VAL A 217 4.28 -9.32 -2.18
N ALA A 218 5.23 -8.52 -1.69
CA ALA A 218 5.54 -8.26 -0.27
C ALA A 218 6.01 -9.50 0.51
N SER A 219 6.77 -10.40 -0.14
CA SER A 219 7.37 -11.58 0.51
C SER A 219 8.32 -11.21 1.65
N PHE A 220 9.12 -10.16 1.50
CA PHE A 220 10.02 -9.70 2.57
C PHE A 220 9.23 -9.28 3.81
N SER A 221 8.25 -8.39 3.62
CA SER A 221 7.32 -7.98 4.68
C SER A 221 6.61 -9.16 5.36
N ALA A 222 6.08 -10.11 4.60
CA ALA A 222 5.38 -11.28 5.16
C ALA A 222 6.24 -12.09 6.15
N TYR A 223 7.55 -12.15 5.92
CA TYR A 223 8.49 -12.93 6.72
C TYR A 223 9.18 -12.09 7.81
N LEU A 224 8.97 -10.78 7.85
CA LEU A 224 9.32 -9.91 8.98
C LEU A 224 8.26 -9.94 10.09
N GLN A 225 7.01 -10.30 9.79
CA GLN A 225 5.93 -10.34 10.79
C GLN A 225 6.20 -11.29 11.98
N PRO A 226 6.74 -12.51 11.80
CA PRO A 226 7.11 -13.37 12.93
C PRO A 226 8.22 -12.79 13.82
N LEU A 227 8.97 -11.81 13.32
CA LEU A 227 9.98 -11.08 14.07
C LEU A 227 9.39 -9.85 14.76
N ASP A 228 8.07 -9.67 14.76
CA ASP A 228 7.41 -8.48 15.29
C ASP A 228 8.06 -7.18 14.76
N ILE A 229 8.29 -7.13 13.45
CA ILE A 229 8.72 -5.94 12.73
C ILE A 229 7.54 -5.44 11.88
N GLN A 230 7.15 -4.18 12.09
CA GLN A 230 6.10 -3.54 11.29
C GLN A 230 6.67 -3.09 9.94
N THR A 231 5.86 -3.23 8.90
CA THR A 231 6.33 -2.94 7.54
C THR A 231 5.27 -2.18 6.76
N MET A 232 5.67 -1.08 6.14
CA MET A 232 4.89 -0.43 5.11
C MET A 232 5.48 -0.81 3.75
N SER A 233 4.75 -1.60 2.97
CA SER A 233 5.20 -2.05 1.64
C SER A 233 4.55 -1.25 0.54
N PHE A 234 5.28 -0.85 -0.49
CA PHE A 234 4.65 -0.24 -1.66
C PHE A 234 5.36 -0.57 -2.97
N ALA A 235 4.59 -0.48 -4.04
CA ALA A 235 5.06 -0.54 -5.41
C ALA A 235 4.09 0.25 -6.31
N PRO A 236 4.57 0.77 -7.45
CA PRO A 236 3.69 1.42 -8.41
C PRO A 236 2.72 0.41 -9.02
N LYS A 237 1.62 0.90 -9.58
CA LYS A 237 0.80 0.11 -10.49
C LYS A 237 1.49 0.12 -11.86
N ASP A 238 2.30 -0.90 -12.13
CA ASP A 238 3.08 -1.03 -13.36
C ASP A 238 2.58 -2.18 -14.25
N GLY A 239 3.27 -2.40 -15.37
CA GLY A 239 2.92 -3.45 -16.33
C GLY A 239 3.13 -4.89 -15.85
N HIS A 240 3.55 -5.13 -14.61
CA HIS A 240 3.69 -6.49 -14.05
C HIS A 240 2.46 -6.94 -13.25
N GLU A 241 1.29 -6.37 -13.55
CA GLU A 241 -0.05 -6.80 -13.10
C GLU A 241 -0.16 -7.11 -11.58
N ASN A 242 -0.77 -6.17 -10.85
CA ASN A 242 -1.42 -6.39 -9.56
C ASN A 242 -0.60 -7.00 -8.41
N GLN A 243 0.72 -6.76 -8.40
CA GLN A 243 1.63 -7.18 -7.31
C GLN A 243 1.14 -6.77 -5.90
N ILE A 244 0.70 -5.52 -5.75
CA ILE A 244 0.16 -5.01 -4.48
C ILE A 244 -1.19 -5.65 -4.13
N GLN A 245 -2.03 -5.98 -5.11
CA GLN A 245 -3.28 -6.71 -4.85
C GLN A 245 -3.00 -8.08 -4.23
N PHE A 246 -1.98 -8.80 -4.70
CA PHE A 246 -1.56 -10.05 -4.06
C PHE A 246 -1.14 -9.85 -2.60
N ALA A 247 -0.32 -8.83 -2.32
CA ALA A 247 0.08 -8.53 -0.94
C ALA A 247 -1.14 -8.28 -0.03
N LEU A 248 -2.10 -7.49 -0.51
CA LEU A 248 -3.33 -7.15 0.22
C LEU A 248 -4.26 -8.37 0.41
N GLU A 249 -4.43 -9.22 -0.61
CA GLU A 249 -5.20 -10.47 -0.51
C GLU A 249 -4.55 -11.48 0.44
N ARG A 250 -3.22 -11.46 0.56
CA ARG A 250 -2.48 -12.28 1.54
C ARG A 250 -2.57 -11.77 2.98
N GLY A 251 -3.14 -10.59 3.19
CA GLY A 251 -3.22 -9.94 4.49
C GLY A 251 -1.93 -9.27 4.95
N ILE A 252 -1.16 -8.71 4.01
CA ILE A 252 0.11 -8.01 4.25
C ILE A 252 -0.10 -6.51 4.00
N GLY A 253 0.39 -5.67 4.91
CA GLY A 253 0.29 -4.22 4.82
C GLY A 253 1.01 -3.66 3.59
N ALA A 254 0.24 -3.13 2.64
CA ALA A 254 0.76 -2.57 1.40
C ALA A 254 -0.10 -1.43 0.85
N MET A 255 0.46 -0.59 -0.02
CA MET A 255 -0.27 0.41 -0.80
C MET A 255 0.34 0.63 -2.18
N ILE A 256 -0.41 1.23 -3.09
CA ILE A 256 0.13 1.68 -4.38
C ILE A 256 0.82 3.02 -4.14
N SER A 257 2.11 3.10 -4.46
CA SER A 257 2.89 4.33 -4.35
C SER A 257 4.17 4.24 -5.18
N VAL A 258 4.83 5.36 -5.39
CA VAL A 258 6.07 5.44 -6.16
C VAL A 258 6.97 6.56 -5.61
N LEU A 259 8.27 6.40 -5.78
CA LEU A 259 9.24 7.49 -5.63
C LEU A 259 9.46 8.15 -6.99
N ALA A 260 8.88 9.33 -7.19
CA ALA A 260 8.93 10.07 -8.45
C ALA A 260 9.25 11.56 -8.23
N THR A 261 8.23 12.43 -8.20
CA THR A 261 8.35 13.89 -8.09
C THR A 261 7.83 14.44 -6.75
N LYS A 262 7.00 13.67 -6.03
CA LYS A 262 6.43 14.03 -4.72
C LYS A 262 7.08 13.27 -3.57
N GLN A 263 7.08 13.88 -2.39
CA GLN A 263 7.42 13.22 -1.13
C GLN A 263 6.42 12.10 -0.84
N LEU A 264 6.92 11.01 -0.26
CA LEU A 264 6.07 9.93 0.24
C LEU A 264 5.23 10.43 1.42
N PRO A 265 4.02 9.89 1.61
CA PRO A 265 3.03 10.43 2.55
C PRO A 265 3.27 10.01 4.00
N PHE A 266 4.54 9.97 4.38
CA PHE A 266 5.01 9.61 5.70
C PHE A 266 5.71 10.81 6.33
N PRO A 267 5.64 10.98 7.65
CA PRO A 267 6.38 12.02 8.34
C PRO A 267 7.88 11.78 8.25
N ARG A 268 8.67 12.81 8.56
CA ARG A 268 10.12 12.65 8.68
C ARG A 268 10.45 11.66 9.81
N ARG A 269 11.55 10.91 9.69
CA ARG A 269 12.04 9.98 10.72
C ARG A 269 11.02 8.90 11.12
N SER A 270 10.36 8.31 10.12
CA SER A 270 9.34 7.28 10.33
C SER A 270 9.94 5.89 10.56
N PHE A 271 11.03 5.53 9.86
CA PHE A 271 11.50 4.15 9.76
C PHE A 271 12.91 3.96 10.32
N GLU A 272 13.16 2.82 10.97
CA GLU A 272 14.52 2.38 11.30
C GLU A 272 15.23 1.71 10.11
N MET A 273 14.48 1.25 9.11
CA MET A 273 15.07 0.69 7.90
C MET A 273 14.26 1.02 6.66
N VAL A 274 14.96 1.32 5.57
CA VAL A 274 14.39 1.40 4.23
C VAL A 274 15.04 0.31 3.38
N HIS A 275 14.22 -0.59 2.85
CA HIS A 275 14.64 -1.75 2.08
C HIS A 275 14.25 -1.58 0.61
N CYS A 276 15.18 -1.85 -0.29
CA CYS A 276 14.94 -1.98 -1.73
C CYS A 276 15.66 -3.22 -2.28
N SER A 277 14.89 -4.14 -2.85
CA SER A 277 15.43 -5.30 -3.56
C SER A 277 14.95 -5.32 -5.01
N ARG A 278 15.83 -4.91 -5.94
CA ARG A 278 15.51 -4.70 -7.36
C ARG A 278 14.30 -3.77 -7.58
N CYS A 279 14.17 -2.72 -6.76
CA CYS A 279 13.01 -1.82 -6.78
C CYS A 279 12.92 -0.89 -8.01
N ARG A 280 13.89 -0.95 -8.94
CA ARG A 280 13.97 -0.13 -10.17
C ARG A 280 13.98 1.39 -9.92
N VAL A 281 14.51 1.81 -8.78
CA VAL A 281 14.72 3.21 -8.46
C VAL A 281 16.15 3.61 -8.82
N ASP A 282 16.31 4.64 -9.63
CA ASP A 282 17.60 5.23 -9.97
C ASP A 282 18.07 6.20 -8.89
N TRP A 283 18.53 5.63 -7.76
CA TRP A 283 18.98 6.36 -6.58
C TRP A 283 20.08 7.41 -6.84
N HIS A 284 20.87 7.22 -7.90
CA HIS A 284 21.99 8.09 -8.27
C HIS A 284 21.59 9.26 -9.18
N ALA A 285 20.40 9.20 -9.78
CA ALA A 285 19.94 10.19 -10.74
C ALA A 285 19.50 11.48 -10.04
N ASN A 286 19.44 12.58 -10.80
CA ASN A 286 18.90 13.87 -10.32
C ASN A 286 19.51 14.31 -8.98
N ASP A 287 20.84 14.26 -8.89
CA ASP A 287 21.60 14.62 -7.69
C ASP A 287 21.17 13.85 -6.42
N GLY A 288 20.71 12.60 -6.59
CA GLY A 288 20.30 11.76 -5.47
C GLY A 288 19.04 12.24 -4.75
N ILE A 289 18.17 13.03 -5.40
CA ILE A 289 16.95 13.56 -4.77
C ILE A 289 16.06 12.49 -4.12
N LEU A 290 16.02 11.27 -4.69
CA LEU A 290 15.27 10.16 -4.10
C LEU A 290 15.97 9.57 -2.86
N LEU A 291 17.31 9.59 -2.80
CA LEU A 291 18.04 9.26 -1.57
C LEU A 291 17.79 10.32 -0.48
N LYS A 292 17.67 11.59 -0.85
CA LYS A 292 17.34 12.68 0.10
C LYS A 292 15.94 12.51 0.71
N GLU A 293 14.98 11.99 -0.06
CA GLU A 293 13.68 11.58 0.48
C GLU A 293 13.79 10.38 1.43
N VAL A 294 14.61 9.38 1.10
CA VAL A 294 14.91 8.27 2.03
C VAL A 294 15.57 8.79 3.31
N ASP A 295 16.49 9.77 3.20
CA ASP A 295 17.09 10.41 4.36
C ASP A 295 16.04 11.07 5.25
N ARG A 296 15.11 11.84 4.67
CA ARG A 296 13.99 12.45 5.42
C ARG A 296 13.21 11.40 6.21
N LEU A 297 12.97 10.23 5.62
CA LEU A 297 12.15 9.17 6.20
C LEU A 297 12.90 8.29 7.21
N LEU A 298 14.21 8.13 7.06
CA LEU A 298 15.03 7.35 7.99
C LEU A 298 15.24 8.09 9.31
N ARG A 299 15.00 7.38 10.41
CA ARG A 299 15.45 7.79 11.75
C ARG A 299 16.98 7.86 11.79
N PRO A 300 17.57 8.73 12.62
CA PRO A 300 19.01 8.67 12.87
C PRO A 300 19.40 7.28 13.38
N HIS A 301 20.57 6.79 12.97
CA HIS A 301 21.01 5.40 13.12
C HIS A 301 20.18 4.35 12.39
N GLY A 302 19.29 4.76 11.48
CA GLY A 302 18.56 3.85 10.60
C GLY A 302 19.41 3.30 9.46
N TYR A 303 18.89 2.25 8.81
CA TYR A 303 19.59 1.49 7.78
C TYR A 303 18.95 1.66 6.41
N PHE A 304 19.75 1.91 5.39
CA PHE A 304 19.33 1.76 4.00
C PHE A 304 19.91 0.46 3.44
N VAL A 305 19.03 -0.46 3.02
CA VAL A 305 19.39 -1.76 2.47
C VAL A 305 19.08 -1.79 0.98
N TYR A 306 20.11 -1.98 0.16
CA TYR A 306 20.00 -2.01 -1.30
C TYR A 306 20.53 -3.31 -1.86
N SER A 307 19.65 -4.09 -2.48
CA SER A 307 20.00 -5.32 -3.20
C SER A 307 19.69 -5.12 -4.69
N ALA A 308 20.73 -4.92 -5.50
CA ALA A 308 20.58 -4.61 -6.93
C ALA A 308 21.87 -4.77 -7.73
N PRO A 309 21.80 -4.87 -9.08
CA PRO A 309 22.98 -5.02 -9.94
C PRO A 309 24.15 -4.07 -9.68
N PRO A 310 23.96 -2.76 -9.41
CA PRO A 310 25.08 -1.85 -9.10
C PRO A 310 25.97 -2.29 -7.92
N VAL A 311 25.46 -3.12 -7.01
CA VAL A 311 26.21 -3.59 -5.82
C VAL A 311 27.25 -4.66 -6.16
N TYR A 312 26.98 -5.51 -7.17
CA TYR A 312 27.74 -6.73 -7.41
C TYR A 312 28.20 -6.93 -8.86
N ARG A 313 27.57 -6.26 -9.84
CA ARG A 313 28.01 -6.32 -11.23
C ARG A 313 29.18 -5.36 -11.46
N LYS A 314 30.15 -5.82 -12.26
CA LYS A 314 31.38 -5.09 -12.58
C LYS A 314 31.39 -4.51 -14.01
N ASP A 315 30.24 -4.51 -14.68
CA ASP A 315 30.08 -3.88 -15.99
C ASP A 315 30.30 -2.35 -15.87
N LYS A 316 30.83 -1.72 -16.92
CA LYS A 316 31.27 -0.30 -16.88
C LYS A 316 30.17 0.64 -16.35
N ASP A 317 28.94 0.48 -16.81
CA ASP A 317 27.82 1.35 -16.41
C ASP A 317 27.49 1.21 -14.92
N TYR A 318 27.48 -0.01 -14.40
CA TYR A 318 27.18 -0.27 -12.99
C TYR A 318 28.27 0.26 -12.05
N LEU A 319 29.53 0.25 -12.47
CA LEU A 319 30.62 0.86 -11.69
C LEU A 319 30.46 2.38 -11.57
N VAL A 320 30.05 3.06 -12.65
CA VAL A 320 29.79 4.50 -12.62
C VAL A 320 28.59 4.82 -11.72
N ILE A 321 27.52 4.05 -11.82
CA ILE A 321 26.35 4.18 -10.94
C ILE A 321 26.76 3.98 -9.47
N TRP A 322 27.50 2.92 -9.18
CA TRP A 322 27.99 2.62 -7.83
C TRP A 322 28.84 3.75 -7.26
N GLN A 323 29.79 4.28 -8.03
CA GLN A 323 30.63 5.40 -7.59
C GLN A 323 29.81 6.65 -7.28
N LYS A 324 28.79 6.96 -8.11
CA LYS A 324 27.87 8.07 -7.84
C LYS A 324 27.10 7.86 -6.54
N LEU A 325 26.60 6.65 -6.28
CA LEU A 325 25.91 6.32 -5.04
C LEU A 325 26.81 6.48 -3.81
N ILE A 326 28.05 5.99 -3.87
CA ILE A 326 29.02 6.15 -2.78
C ILE A 326 29.33 7.63 -2.54
N ASN A 327 29.53 8.43 -3.59
CA ASN A 327 29.79 9.86 -3.45
C ASN A 327 28.59 10.59 -2.82
N LEU A 328 27.36 10.32 -3.30
CA LEU A 328 26.14 10.93 -2.77
C LEU A 328 25.89 10.56 -1.31
N THR A 329 25.95 9.26 -0.99
CA THR A 329 25.72 8.78 0.38
C THR A 329 26.81 9.27 1.34
N THR A 330 28.06 9.36 0.90
CA THR A 330 29.15 9.95 1.71
C THR A 330 28.94 11.44 1.95
N ALA A 331 28.50 12.19 0.93
CA ALA A 331 28.16 13.61 1.08
C ALA A 331 27.00 13.79 2.08
N MET A 332 26.02 12.89 2.06
CA MET A 332 24.91 12.83 3.03
C MET A 332 25.31 12.27 4.41
N CYS A 333 26.61 12.01 4.66
CA CYS A 333 27.13 11.49 5.92
C CYS A 333 26.61 10.10 6.30
N TRP A 334 26.24 9.30 5.31
CA TRP A 334 25.93 7.89 5.51
C TRP A 334 27.21 7.05 5.43
N LYS A 335 27.29 6.03 6.29
CA LYS A 335 28.40 5.09 6.33
C LYS A 335 28.00 3.77 5.68
N LEU A 336 28.70 3.34 4.64
CA LEU A 336 28.59 1.97 4.13
C LEU A 336 29.17 1.01 5.17
N ILE A 337 28.33 0.17 5.78
CA ILE A 337 28.73 -0.76 6.85
C ILE A 337 28.92 -2.20 6.35
N ALA A 338 28.23 -2.56 5.28
CA ALA A 338 28.36 -3.89 4.68
C ALA A 338 28.14 -3.85 3.17
N GLN A 339 28.90 -4.67 2.45
CA GLN A 339 28.68 -5.00 1.05
C GLN A 339 29.01 -6.49 0.89
N GLN A 340 27.98 -7.33 0.84
CA GLN A 340 28.15 -8.79 0.77
C GLN A 340 27.19 -9.37 -0.26
N VAL A 341 27.67 -10.34 -1.03
CA VAL A 341 26.90 -11.04 -2.07
C VAL A 341 26.31 -10.06 -3.10
N GLN A 342 25.03 -9.72 -2.98
CA GLN A 342 24.29 -8.84 -3.89
C GLN A 342 23.70 -7.62 -3.17
N THR A 343 24.09 -7.40 -1.91
CA THR A 343 23.45 -6.45 -0.99
C THR A 343 24.48 -5.52 -0.36
N ALA A 344 24.11 -4.24 -0.27
CA ALA A 344 24.84 -3.22 0.46
C ALA A 344 23.94 -2.60 1.53
N ILE A 345 24.53 -2.26 2.68
CA ILE A 345 23.85 -1.64 3.82
C ILE A 345 24.60 -0.38 4.22
N TRP A 346 23.88 0.74 4.25
CA TRP A 346 24.35 2.00 4.82
C TRP A 346 23.69 2.25 6.16
N LEU A 347 24.45 2.84 7.07
CA LEU A 347 23.98 3.41 8.32
C LEU A 347 23.91 4.94 8.17
N LYS A 348 22.73 5.53 8.45
CA LYS A 348 22.58 6.98 8.57
C LYS A 348 23.17 7.44 9.90
N GLU A 349 24.33 8.11 9.85
CA GLU A 349 24.94 8.65 11.08
C GLU A 349 24.20 9.89 11.57
N ASP A 350 24.16 10.11 12.88
CA ASP A 350 23.62 11.33 13.49
C ASP A 350 24.75 12.34 13.76
N LYS A 351 25.24 12.98 12.70
CA LYS A 351 26.35 13.93 12.76
C LYS A 351 26.07 15.19 11.96
N ASP A 352 25.33 16.13 12.55
CA ASP A 352 25.04 17.43 11.93
C ASP A 352 26.30 18.21 11.56
N SER A 353 27.41 18.05 12.30
CA SER A 353 28.69 18.65 11.95
C SER A 353 29.20 18.21 10.58
N CYS A 354 29.05 16.92 10.24
CA CYS A 354 29.41 16.40 8.93
C CYS A 354 28.53 17.00 7.83
N LEU A 355 27.21 17.10 8.05
CA LEU A 355 26.29 17.70 7.09
C LEU A 355 26.60 19.17 6.84
N LEU A 356 26.85 19.93 7.91
CA LEU A 356 27.22 21.34 7.83
C LEU A 356 28.56 21.56 7.11
N ASP A 357 29.56 20.72 7.37
CA ASP A 357 30.86 20.82 6.69
C ASP A 357 30.77 20.43 5.21
N ASN A 358 29.96 19.44 4.86
CA ASN A 358 29.70 19.08 3.46
C ASN A 358 28.87 20.15 2.74
N ALA A 359 27.96 20.84 3.44
CA ALA A 359 27.25 22.00 2.90
C ALA A 359 28.20 23.17 2.57
N LYS A 360 29.16 23.49 3.46
CA LYS A 360 30.19 24.52 3.20
C LYS A 360 31.05 24.20 1.97
N LYS A 361 31.25 22.92 1.69
CA LYS A 361 31.98 22.43 0.50
C LYS A 361 31.12 22.35 -0.76
N ASN A 362 29.85 22.79 -0.70
CA ASN A 362 28.87 22.70 -1.79
C ASN A 362 28.63 21.25 -2.27
N LEU A 363 28.78 20.25 -1.38
CA LEU A 363 28.52 18.85 -1.69
C LEU A 363 27.03 18.47 -1.51
N LEU A 364 26.30 19.25 -0.71
CA LEU A 364 24.85 19.16 -0.52
C LEU A 364 24.29 20.52 -0.10
N SER A 365 22.96 20.62 -0.03
CA SER A 365 22.25 21.78 0.51
C SER A 365 21.47 21.41 1.76
N ILE A 366 21.37 22.34 2.71
CA ILE A 366 20.54 22.19 3.91
C ILE A 366 19.14 22.74 3.63
N CYS A 367 18.11 22.00 4.04
CA CYS A 367 16.72 22.44 3.89
C CYS A 367 16.37 23.55 4.87
N GLU A 368 15.49 24.45 4.43
CA GLU A 368 14.81 25.36 5.36
C GLU A 368 13.95 24.54 6.36
N PRO A 369 13.91 24.95 7.64
CA PRO A 369 13.05 24.32 8.63
C PRO A 369 11.57 24.35 8.19
N VAL A 370 10.86 23.26 8.47
CA VAL A 370 9.42 23.15 8.22
C VAL A 370 8.71 22.93 9.53
N GLU A 371 7.57 23.59 9.72
CA GLU A 371 6.75 23.42 10.91
C GLU A 371 6.28 21.97 11.04
N ILE A 372 6.58 21.35 12.18
CA ILE A 372 6.35 19.92 12.40
C ILE A 372 4.86 19.55 12.47
N THR A 373 4.01 20.53 12.79
CA THR A 373 2.55 20.40 12.91
C THR A 373 1.87 20.26 11.54
N ILE A 374 2.53 20.63 10.44
CA ILE A 374 1.94 20.68 9.11
C ILE A 374 2.19 19.35 8.37
N PRO A 375 1.13 18.60 7.98
CA PRO A 375 1.28 17.42 7.13
C PRO A 375 1.97 17.73 5.80
N GLN A 376 2.88 16.84 5.40
CA GLN A 376 3.49 16.89 4.07
C GLN A 376 2.76 15.88 3.18
N TRP A 377 1.73 16.34 2.47
CA TRP A 377 0.93 15.53 1.54
C TRP A 377 0.97 16.13 0.14
N GLN A 378 1.36 15.31 -0.84
CA GLN A 378 1.59 15.74 -2.23
C GLN A 378 2.62 16.89 -2.38
N SER A 379 3.44 17.12 -1.36
CA SER A 379 4.54 18.09 -1.41
C SER A 379 5.59 17.65 -2.45
N PRO A 380 6.13 18.57 -3.27
CA PRO A 380 7.25 18.27 -4.15
C PRO A 380 8.45 17.76 -3.37
N LEU A 381 9.23 16.88 -4.00
CA LEU A 381 10.53 16.47 -3.46
C LEU A 381 11.45 17.67 -3.27
N ARG A 382 12.28 17.59 -2.23
CA ARG A 382 13.26 18.64 -1.91
C ARG A 382 14.67 18.11 -2.17
N ASN A 383 15.46 18.88 -2.91
CA ASN A 383 16.85 18.52 -3.19
C ASN A 383 17.81 19.03 -2.10
N CYS A 384 17.51 18.78 -0.83
CA CYS A 384 18.29 19.21 0.32
C CYS A 384 18.17 18.19 1.47
N ILE A 385 19.00 18.33 2.50
CA ILE A 385 18.98 17.50 3.73
C ILE A 385 18.53 18.35 4.92
N THR A 386 17.65 17.80 5.75
CA THR A 386 17.20 18.43 7.00
C THR A 386 18.16 18.06 8.13
N LEU A 387 18.63 19.05 8.88
CA LEU A 387 19.48 18.84 10.06
C LEU A 387 18.71 18.16 11.19
N SER A 388 19.45 17.49 12.08
CA SER A 388 18.87 16.96 13.30
C SER A 388 18.55 18.07 14.29
N GLU A 389 17.28 18.47 14.40
CA GLU A 389 16.86 19.36 15.50
C GLU A 389 17.16 18.67 16.86
N GLN A 390 18.11 19.24 17.63
CA GLN A 390 18.58 18.70 18.93
C GLN A 390 17.44 18.47 19.94
N PHE A 391 16.32 19.17 19.80
CA PHE A 391 15.15 19.10 20.69
C PHE A 391 14.14 18.01 20.31
N ASP A 392 14.37 17.26 19.22
CA ASP A 392 13.40 16.34 18.63
C ASP A 392 13.85 14.88 18.67
N PHE A 393 14.99 14.58 19.33
CA PHE A 393 15.49 13.23 19.49
C PHE A 393 15.01 12.62 20.81
N GLN A 394 13.90 11.89 20.76
CA GLN A 394 13.57 10.91 21.79
C GLN A 394 14.07 9.56 21.30
N LYS A 395 15.06 8.99 22.00
CA LYS A 395 15.40 7.57 21.79
C LYS A 395 14.17 6.75 22.15
N LEU A 396 13.54 6.16 21.15
CA LEU A 396 12.34 5.35 21.35
C LEU A 396 12.71 4.04 22.08
N PRO A 397 11.84 3.55 22.97
CA PRO A 397 12.05 2.28 23.62
C PRO A 397 11.89 1.10 22.63
N PRO A 398 12.17 -0.14 23.07
CA PRO A 398 11.80 -1.34 22.32
C PRO A 398 10.31 -1.34 21.95
N ARG A 399 9.97 -2.03 20.85
CA ARG A 399 8.61 -2.01 20.28
C ARG A 399 7.50 -2.32 21.30
N SER A 400 7.73 -3.29 22.19
CA SER A 400 6.76 -3.71 23.23
C SER A 400 6.27 -2.54 24.07
N ASP A 401 7.12 -1.55 24.31
CA ASP A 401 6.85 -0.46 25.23
C ASP A 401 6.36 0.78 24.48
N ARG A 402 6.67 0.92 23.18
CA ARG A 402 6.33 2.09 22.36
C ARG A 402 4.84 2.42 22.35
N LEU A 403 3.97 1.40 22.38
CA LEU A 403 2.52 1.59 22.30
C LEU A 403 1.95 2.40 23.47
N GLY A 404 2.59 2.33 24.65
CA GLY A 404 2.16 3.00 25.88
C GLY A 404 2.92 4.29 26.21
N VAL A 405 4.01 4.60 25.50
CA VAL A 405 4.86 5.75 25.82
C VAL A 405 4.29 7.03 25.22
N TYR A 406 4.13 8.04 26.07
CA TYR A 406 3.84 9.41 25.64
C TYR A 406 5.10 10.04 25.04
N SER A 407 5.01 10.42 23.76
CA SER A 407 6.13 10.99 22.99
C SER A 407 6.15 12.52 23.08
N LYS A 408 7.35 13.14 23.08
CA LYS A 408 7.50 14.62 23.07
C LYS A 408 6.80 15.32 21.89
N ILE A 409 6.61 14.62 20.78
CA ILE A 409 5.89 15.18 19.62
C ILE A 409 4.43 15.50 19.96
N LEU A 410 3.79 14.73 20.85
CA LEU A 410 2.42 14.97 21.28
C LEU A 410 2.30 16.30 22.05
N GLU A 411 3.30 16.63 22.87
CA GLU A 411 3.36 17.91 23.60
C GLU A 411 3.39 19.10 22.62
N LYS A 412 4.21 19.00 21.56
CA LYS A 412 4.28 20.03 20.50
C LYS A 412 2.98 20.15 19.71
N LEU A 413 2.19 19.08 19.64
CA LEU A 413 0.88 19.06 19.01
C LEU A 413 -0.25 19.50 19.96
N GLY A 414 0.09 19.89 21.20
CA GLY A 414 -0.88 20.36 22.19
C GLY A 414 -1.67 19.25 22.89
N VAL A 415 -1.25 17.99 22.79
CA VAL A 415 -1.89 16.85 23.46
C VAL A 415 -1.21 16.64 24.81
N SER A 416 -1.91 16.78 25.93
CA SER A 416 -1.33 16.53 27.26
C SER A 416 -1.20 15.02 27.57
N PRO A 417 -0.33 14.61 28.51
CA PRO A 417 -0.26 13.22 28.98
C PRO A 417 -1.61 12.69 29.48
N GLU A 418 -2.40 13.52 30.16
CA GLU A 418 -3.72 13.15 30.68
C GLU A 418 -4.71 12.88 29.53
N MET A 419 -4.70 13.74 28.49
CA MET A 419 -5.53 13.56 27.30
C MET A 419 -5.17 12.26 26.58
N TYR A 420 -3.86 11.98 26.44
CA TYR A 420 -3.36 10.75 25.82
C TYR A 420 -3.78 9.49 26.61
N GLU A 421 -3.70 9.52 27.93
CA GLU A 421 -4.15 8.41 28.78
C GLU A 421 -5.66 8.17 28.69
N LEU A 422 -6.46 9.24 28.74
CA LEU A 422 -7.91 9.16 28.61
C LEU A 422 -8.31 8.58 27.26
N ASN A 423 -7.68 9.03 26.17
CA ASN A 423 -7.92 8.51 24.84
C ASN A 423 -7.53 7.03 24.71
N THR A 424 -6.41 6.63 25.32
CA THR A 424 -5.99 5.21 25.32
C THR A 424 -6.99 4.33 26.06
N LYS A 425 -7.51 4.77 27.22
CA LYS A 425 -8.56 4.06 27.97
C LYS A 425 -9.86 3.99 27.17
N PHE A 426 -10.27 5.12 26.60
CA PHE A 426 -11.45 5.23 25.75
C PHE A 426 -11.39 4.22 24.59
N TRP A 427 -10.33 4.22 23.77
CA TRP A 427 -10.26 3.31 22.62
C TRP A 427 -10.21 1.84 23.02
N LYS A 428 -9.56 1.50 24.14
CA LYS A 428 -9.58 0.14 24.67
C LYS A 428 -10.99 -0.32 25.02
N GLU A 429 -11.79 0.54 25.62
CA GLU A 429 -13.19 0.27 25.95
C GLU A 429 -14.05 0.19 24.69
N GLN A 430 -13.91 1.14 23.76
CA GLN A 430 -14.71 1.18 22.52
C GLN A 430 -14.44 -0.03 21.63
N VAL A 431 -13.17 -0.43 21.43
CA VAL A 431 -12.84 -1.63 20.66
C VAL A 431 -13.46 -2.89 21.28
N SER A 432 -13.46 -3.00 22.62
CA SER A 432 -14.12 -4.09 23.32
C SER A 432 -15.63 -4.13 23.03
N GLN A 433 -16.30 -2.96 23.07
CA GLN A 433 -17.73 -2.86 22.73
C GLN A 433 -17.98 -3.20 21.26
N TYR A 434 -17.18 -2.68 20.32
CA TYR A 434 -17.31 -2.97 18.89
C TYR A 434 -17.21 -4.47 18.62
N TRP A 435 -16.22 -5.17 19.19
CA TRP A 435 -16.06 -6.61 19.00
C TRP A 435 -17.25 -7.39 19.58
N LYS A 436 -17.77 -6.97 20.74
CA LYS A 436 -18.96 -7.57 21.34
C LYS A 436 -20.20 -7.41 20.47
N LEU A 437 -20.39 -6.22 19.88
CA LEU A 437 -21.54 -5.92 19.02
C LEU A 437 -21.46 -6.64 17.67
N ILE A 438 -20.26 -6.75 17.10
CA ILE A 438 -20.04 -7.42 15.82
C ILE A 438 -20.13 -8.95 15.95
N GLY A 439 -19.69 -9.51 17.08
CA GLY A 439 -19.88 -10.93 17.42
C GLY A 439 -19.08 -11.90 16.54
N ILE A 440 -17.85 -11.53 16.18
CA ILE A 440 -16.98 -12.30 15.25
C ILE A 440 -15.75 -12.89 15.95
N ASN A 441 -15.11 -13.86 15.30
CA ASN A 441 -13.84 -14.39 15.77
C ASN A 441 -12.70 -13.43 15.40
N THR A 442 -11.62 -13.47 16.19
CA THR A 442 -10.44 -12.60 15.99
C THR A 442 -9.71 -12.83 14.66
N VAL A 443 -9.88 -14.01 14.04
CA VAL A 443 -9.28 -14.36 12.74
C VAL A 443 -10.13 -13.94 11.53
N ASP A 444 -11.34 -13.42 11.76
CA ASP A 444 -12.25 -12.97 10.70
C ASP A 444 -11.89 -11.58 10.17
N ILE A 445 -11.08 -10.81 10.92
CA ILE A 445 -10.56 -9.50 10.53
C ILE A 445 -9.04 -9.58 10.49
N ARG A 446 -8.43 -9.12 9.39
CA ARG A 446 -6.98 -9.01 9.24
C ARG A 446 -6.54 -7.63 8.79
N ASN A 447 -7.14 -7.12 7.72
CA ASN A 447 -6.81 -5.83 7.10
C ASN A 447 -7.75 -4.76 7.66
N VAL A 448 -7.22 -3.83 8.43
CA VAL A 448 -8.02 -2.74 9.02
C VAL A 448 -7.50 -1.41 8.51
N MET A 449 -8.41 -0.46 8.29
CA MET A 449 -8.06 0.94 8.05
C MET A 449 -8.79 1.81 9.06
N ASP A 450 -8.00 2.61 9.77
CA ASP A 450 -8.51 3.70 10.60
C ASP A 450 -8.41 4.99 9.77
N MET A 451 -9.56 5.45 9.28
CA MET A 451 -9.62 6.51 8.28
C MET A 451 -9.34 7.90 8.85
N ASN A 452 -9.47 8.05 10.17
CA ASN A 452 -9.02 9.21 10.93
C ASN A 452 -8.40 8.75 12.25
N ALA A 453 -7.13 8.42 12.20
CA ALA A 453 -6.45 7.72 13.28
C ALA A 453 -6.05 8.62 14.46
N CYS A 454 -6.17 9.94 14.33
CA CYS A 454 -5.64 10.91 15.30
C CYS A 454 -4.19 10.54 15.66
N TYR A 455 -3.91 10.08 16.88
CA TYR A 455 -2.59 9.62 17.33
C TYR A 455 -2.54 8.10 17.64
N GLY A 456 -3.38 7.31 16.96
CA GLY A 456 -3.28 5.85 16.86
C GLY A 456 -3.96 5.05 17.96
N GLY A 457 -4.83 5.67 18.78
CA GLY A 457 -5.45 5.00 19.93
C GLY A 457 -6.27 3.76 19.58
N PHE A 458 -7.06 3.81 18.50
CA PHE A 458 -7.80 2.66 17.99
C PHE A 458 -6.87 1.51 17.56
N SER A 459 -5.81 1.81 16.80
CA SER A 459 -4.83 0.80 16.40
C SER A 459 -4.08 0.19 17.59
N VAL A 460 -3.81 0.95 18.64
CA VAL A 460 -3.20 0.42 19.87
C VAL A 460 -4.15 -0.52 20.59
N ALA A 461 -5.44 -0.20 20.66
CA ALA A 461 -6.44 -1.09 21.25
C ALA A 461 -6.56 -2.44 20.51
N LEU A 462 -6.15 -2.50 19.24
CA LEU A 462 -6.10 -3.72 18.42
C LEU A 462 -4.76 -4.46 18.44
N SER A 463 -3.74 -3.95 19.12
CA SER A 463 -2.35 -4.43 18.96
C SER A 463 -2.12 -5.89 19.38
N ASN A 464 -3.01 -6.44 20.22
CA ASN A 464 -2.94 -7.83 20.69
C ASN A 464 -3.62 -8.83 19.75
N LEU A 465 -4.23 -8.34 18.68
CA LEU A 465 -4.87 -9.16 17.66
C LEU A 465 -3.91 -9.34 16.46
N PRO A 466 -4.04 -10.42 15.67
CA PRO A 466 -3.24 -10.62 14.46
C PRO A 466 -3.71 -9.72 13.31
N ILE A 467 -3.87 -8.42 13.58
CA ILE A 467 -4.41 -7.40 12.69
C ILE A 467 -3.29 -6.43 12.32
N TRP A 468 -3.33 -5.88 11.11
CA TRP A 468 -2.56 -4.70 10.77
C TRP A 468 -3.53 -3.57 10.46
N VAL A 469 -3.17 -2.36 10.89
CA VAL A 469 -3.99 -1.17 10.73
C VAL A 469 -3.25 -0.19 9.84
N MET A 470 -3.87 0.19 8.73
CA MET A 470 -3.49 1.39 8.00
C MET A 470 -4.05 2.60 8.74
N ASN A 471 -3.19 3.29 9.49
CA ASN A 471 -3.59 4.51 10.21
C ASN A 471 -3.53 5.71 9.27
N ILE A 472 -4.67 6.30 8.95
CA ILE A 472 -4.75 7.48 8.08
C ILE A 472 -4.91 8.74 8.93
N VAL A 473 -4.06 9.73 8.67
CA VAL A 473 -4.24 11.09 9.20
C VAL A 473 -4.66 11.99 8.04
N PRO A 474 -5.87 12.58 8.08
CA PRO A 474 -6.32 13.50 7.05
C PRO A 474 -5.31 14.63 6.81
N ALA A 475 -4.95 14.89 5.55
CA ALA A 475 -3.94 15.87 5.16
C ALA A 475 -4.32 17.33 5.50
N THR A 476 -5.57 17.55 5.87
CA THR A 476 -6.14 18.83 6.32
C THR A 476 -6.14 19.00 7.85
N MET A 477 -5.65 18.01 8.60
CA MET A 477 -5.50 18.06 10.07
C MET A 477 -4.05 18.32 10.49
N SER A 478 -3.80 18.42 11.80
CA SER A 478 -2.44 18.49 12.34
C SER A 478 -1.67 17.18 12.12
N ASN A 479 -0.35 17.23 11.99
CA ASN A 479 0.55 16.10 11.80
C ASN A 479 0.68 15.22 13.05
N THR A 480 -0.40 14.52 13.40
CA THR A 480 -0.40 13.49 14.44
C THR A 480 0.22 12.18 13.97
N LEU A 481 0.47 12.02 12.66
CA LEU A 481 1.07 10.81 12.09
C LEU A 481 2.48 10.56 12.61
N SER A 482 3.23 11.62 12.91
CA SER A 482 4.56 11.50 13.55
C SER A 482 4.47 10.76 14.90
N ALA A 483 3.44 11.06 15.70
CA ALA A 483 3.20 10.37 16.98
C ALA A 483 2.82 8.90 16.79
N ILE A 484 2.08 8.57 15.73
CA ILE A 484 1.73 7.18 15.38
C ILE A 484 3.01 6.37 15.09
N TYR A 485 3.94 6.93 14.31
CA TYR A 485 5.23 6.28 14.01
C TYR A 485 6.14 6.17 15.24
N ASP A 486 6.07 7.11 16.19
CA ASP A 486 6.80 7.00 17.46
C ASP A 486 6.26 5.86 18.35
N ARG A 487 4.97 5.52 18.22
CA ARG A 487 4.36 4.35 18.86
C ARG A 487 4.71 3.02 18.19
N GLY A 488 5.45 3.03 17.08
CA GLY A 488 5.80 1.83 16.32
C GLY A 488 4.69 1.32 15.41
N LEU A 489 3.73 2.18 15.05
CA LEU A 489 2.62 1.88 14.14
C LEU A 489 2.86 2.49 12.75
N ILE A 490 2.25 1.89 11.74
CA ILE A 490 2.34 2.37 10.35
C ILE A 490 1.09 3.15 9.93
N GLY A 491 1.27 4.06 8.98
CA GLY A 491 0.18 4.89 8.48
C GLY A 491 0.61 5.83 7.36
N ALA A 492 -0.32 6.60 6.83
CA ALA A 492 -0.07 7.56 5.76
C ALA A 492 -0.95 8.81 5.93
N PHE A 493 -0.47 9.94 5.41
CA PHE A 493 -1.37 11.06 5.14
C PHE A 493 -2.26 10.73 3.96
N HIS A 494 -3.48 11.26 3.96
CA HIS A 494 -4.37 11.18 2.81
C HIS A 494 -5.40 12.30 2.84
N ASP A 495 -5.87 12.71 1.67
CA ASP A 495 -7.03 13.59 1.56
C ASP A 495 -8.23 12.80 1.04
N TRP A 496 -9.24 12.59 1.88
CA TRP A 496 -10.43 11.79 1.58
C TRP A 496 -11.36 12.38 0.51
N CYS A 497 -11.10 13.61 0.05
CA CYS A 497 -11.70 14.13 -1.19
C CYS A 497 -11.12 13.48 -2.46
N ASN A 498 -10.07 12.69 -2.32
CA ASN A 498 -9.50 11.86 -3.36
C ASN A 498 -9.60 10.37 -3.01
N PRO A 499 -9.80 9.50 -4.01
CA PRO A 499 -9.72 8.06 -3.83
C PRO A 499 -8.35 7.61 -3.31
N PHE A 500 -8.34 6.66 -2.38
CA PHE A 500 -7.12 6.13 -1.78
C PHE A 500 -6.38 5.21 -2.77
N SER A 501 -5.05 5.26 -2.75
CA SER A 501 -4.18 4.48 -3.65
C SER A 501 -4.09 2.99 -3.23
N THR A 502 -5.21 2.28 -3.37
CA THR A 502 -5.35 0.85 -3.06
C THR A 502 -6.31 0.15 -4.01
N TYR A 503 -6.22 -1.19 -4.09
CA TYR A 503 -7.14 -2.01 -4.87
C TYR A 503 -8.53 -2.05 -4.22
N PRO A 504 -9.61 -2.25 -5.00
CA PRO A 504 -10.93 -2.52 -4.43
C PRO A 504 -10.92 -3.78 -3.55
N ARG A 505 -11.81 -3.84 -2.56
CA ARG A 505 -12.00 -5.00 -1.66
C ARG A 505 -10.71 -5.41 -0.92
N THR A 506 -10.06 -4.42 -0.32
CA THR A 506 -8.79 -4.59 0.41
C THR A 506 -8.99 -4.83 1.91
N TYR A 507 -9.91 -4.11 2.54
CA TYR A 507 -10.04 -4.08 4.01
C TYR A 507 -11.20 -4.94 4.49
N ASP A 508 -11.01 -5.60 5.63
CA ASP A 508 -12.04 -6.35 6.34
C ASP A 508 -12.83 -5.46 7.31
N LEU A 509 -12.20 -4.37 7.80
CA LEU A 509 -12.84 -3.36 8.63
C LEU A 509 -12.35 -1.95 8.27
N LEU A 510 -13.30 -1.03 8.11
CA LEU A 510 -13.07 0.41 8.05
C LEU A 510 -13.61 1.06 9.34
N HIS A 511 -12.81 1.93 9.95
CA HIS A 511 -13.20 2.73 11.10
C HIS A 511 -13.13 4.22 10.73
N ALA A 512 -14.22 4.94 10.95
CA ALA A 512 -14.32 6.37 10.71
C ALA A 512 -14.79 7.07 12.00
N TYR A 513 -13.91 7.90 12.57
CA TYR A 513 -14.15 8.69 13.77
C TYR A 513 -14.07 10.18 13.46
N HIS A 514 -15.18 10.90 13.57
CA HIS A 514 -15.32 12.33 13.20
C HIS A 514 -14.67 12.67 11.85
N LEU A 515 -14.76 11.74 10.89
CA LEU A 515 -14.18 11.90 9.57
C LEU A 515 -15.07 12.76 8.68
N LEU A 516 -16.37 12.50 8.71
CA LEU A 516 -17.31 13.08 7.77
C LEU A 516 -17.65 14.52 8.14
N SER A 517 -17.80 14.83 9.43
CA SER A 517 -17.96 16.21 9.91
C SER A 517 -16.76 17.09 9.55
N HIS A 518 -15.53 16.55 9.66
CA HIS A 518 -14.30 17.23 9.28
C HIS A 518 -14.30 17.64 7.80
N TYR A 519 -14.76 16.76 6.91
CA TYR A 519 -14.83 17.04 5.47
C TYR A 519 -16.09 17.78 5.03
N GLN A 520 -17.07 17.99 5.91
CA GLN A 520 -18.26 18.78 5.59
C GLN A 520 -18.06 20.28 5.88
N SER A 521 -17.27 20.63 6.89
CA SER A 521 -17.21 21.97 7.47
C SER A 521 -16.00 22.82 7.04
N GLY A 522 -15.11 22.31 6.18
CA GLY A 522 -13.85 22.96 5.80
C GLY A 522 -13.79 23.59 4.40
N GLU A 523 -12.74 24.39 4.17
CA GLU A 523 -12.42 25.00 2.85
C GLU A 523 -12.17 23.96 1.74
N ARG A 524 -11.71 22.75 2.12
CA ARG A 524 -11.56 21.59 1.23
C ARG A 524 -12.68 20.57 1.43
N SER A 525 -13.92 21.05 1.53
CA SER A 525 -15.06 20.16 1.70
C SER A 525 -15.30 19.30 0.46
N CYS A 526 -15.76 18.07 0.67
CA CYS A 526 -16.22 17.18 -0.39
C CYS A 526 -17.49 16.44 0.03
N SER A 527 -18.15 15.82 -0.95
CA SER A 527 -19.42 15.14 -0.72
C SER A 527 -19.21 13.87 0.09
N ILE A 528 -20.03 13.70 1.12
CA ILE A 528 -20.08 12.50 1.95
C ILE A 528 -20.35 11.26 1.09
N GLU A 529 -21.17 11.40 0.06
CA GLU A 529 -21.44 10.32 -0.89
C GLU A 529 -20.20 9.84 -1.64
N ASP A 530 -19.24 10.74 -1.94
CA ASP A 530 -17.96 10.35 -2.55
C ASP A 530 -17.09 9.56 -1.56
N ILE A 531 -17.07 9.96 -0.28
CA ILE A 531 -16.37 9.21 0.79
C ILE A 531 -17.02 7.84 1.00
N LEU A 532 -18.35 7.76 1.07
CA LEU A 532 -19.08 6.49 1.19
C LEU A 532 -18.84 5.57 -0.01
N LEU A 533 -18.74 6.12 -1.22
CA LEU A 533 -18.39 5.34 -2.42
C LEU A 533 -16.96 4.80 -2.35
N GLU A 534 -16.02 5.59 -1.85
CA GLU A 534 -14.65 5.14 -1.64
C GLU A 534 -14.57 4.05 -0.56
N MET A 535 -15.31 4.21 0.55
CA MET A 535 -15.45 3.17 1.58
C MET A 535 -16.01 1.87 0.99
N ASP A 536 -17.04 1.96 0.15
CA ASP A 536 -17.60 0.79 -0.55
C ASP A 536 -16.55 0.12 -1.45
N ARG A 537 -15.80 0.91 -2.22
CA ARG A 537 -14.79 0.39 -3.13
C ARG A 537 -13.74 -0.43 -2.38
N ILE A 538 -13.23 0.07 -1.25
CA ILE A 538 -12.08 -0.53 -0.56
C ILE A 538 -12.46 -1.58 0.49
N ILE A 539 -13.70 -1.61 1.00
CA ILE A 539 -14.17 -2.67 1.91
C ILE A 539 -14.47 -3.97 1.15
N ARG A 540 -14.12 -5.10 1.74
CA ARG A 540 -14.43 -6.43 1.21
C ARG A 540 -15.92 -6.76 1.32
N PRO A 541 -16.45 -7.64 0.46
CA PRO A 541 -17.74 -8.27 0.72
C PRO A 541 -17.75 -8.91 2.11
N GLN A 542 -18.84 -8.72 2.86
CA GLN A 542 -18.99 -9.11 4.27
C GLN A 542 -18.13 -8.36 5.28
N GLY A 543 -17.29 -7.41 4.85
CA GLY A 543 -16.50 -6.55 5.72
C GLY A 543 -17.36 -5.54 6.49
N TYR A 544 -16.78 -5.01 7.56
CA TYR A 544 -17.46 -4.13 8.52
C TYR A 544 -17.03 -2.67 8.37
N ILE A 545 -17.97 -1.77 8.58
CA ILE A 545 -17.71 -0.34 8.61
C ILE A 545 -18.27 0.21 9.91
N ILE A 546 -17.43 0.85 10.71
CA ILE A 546 -17.82 1.50 11.96
C ILE A 546 -17.73 3.00 11.72
N ILE A 547 -18.86 3.70 11.87
CA ILE A 547 -18.96 5.15 11.71
C ILE A 547 -19.43 5.76 13.02
N ARG A 548 -18.60 6.63 13.56
CA ARG A 548 -18.85 7.40 14.77
C ARG A 548 -18.56 8.86 14.45
N ASP A 549 -19.62 9.65 14.36
CA ASP A 549 -19.58 11.01 13.83
C ASP A 549 -20.74 11.81 14.44
N GLU A 550 -20.94 13.06 14.00
CA GLU A 550 -22.07 13.87 14.48
C GLU A 550 -23.43 13.18 14.26
N ASP A 551 -24.34 13.30 15.24
CA ASP A 551 -25.65 12.65 15.25
C ASP A 551 -26.43 12.82 13.93
N SER A 552 -26.44 14.06 13.41
CA SER A 552 -27.16 14.39 12.17
C SER A 552 -26.59 13.63 10.96
N LEU A 553 -25.27 13.45 10.91
CA LEU A 553 -24.58 12.70 9.87
C LEU A 553 -24.80 11.21 10.00
N VAL A 554 -24.67 10.67 11.21
CA VAL A 554 -24.91 9.25 11.47
C VAL A 554 -26.34 8.85 11.06
N LEU A 555 -27.34 9.67 11.39
CA LEU A 555 -28.73 9.43 11.00
C LEU A 555 -28.96 9.55 9.49
N ARG A 556 -28.31 10.52 8.82
CA ARG A 556 -28.35 10.64 7.36
C ARG A 556 -27.74 9.40 6.69
N ILE A 557 -26.58 8.95 7.14
CA ILE A 557 -25.88 7.79 6.58
C ILE A 557 -26.68 6.53 6.82
N LYS A 558 -27.31 6.36 7.98
CA LYS A 558 -28.23 5.24 8.24
C LYS A 558 -29.31 5.11 7.17
N GLY A 559 -29.84 6.23 6.67
CA GLY A 559 -30.83 6.25 5.58
C GLY A 559 -30.25 5.96 4.18
N ILE A 560 -28.96 6.25 3.97
CA ILE A 560 -28.30 6.12 2.66
C ILE A 560 -27.56 4.78 2.52
N ALA A 561 -26.96 4.24 3.58
CA ALA A 561 -26.13 3.04 3.55
C ALA A 561 -26.80 1.80 2.91
N PRO A 562 -28.11 1.52 3.10
CA PRO A 562 -28.77 0.43 2.39
C PRO A 562 -28.73 0.57 0.86
N LYS A 563 -28.68 1.80 0.35
CA LYS A 563 -28.57 2.12 -1.08
C LYS A 563 -27.20 1.75 -1.67
N PHE A 564 -26.19 1.58 -0.82
CA PHE A 564 -24.86 1.05 -1.14
C PHE A 564 -24.77 -0.47 -0.94
N LEU A 565 -25.90 -1.16 -0.71
CA LEU A 565 -25.95 -2.60 -0.42
C LEU A 565 -25.27 -2.97 0.90
N TRP A 566 -25.43 -2.12 1.92
CA TRP A 566 -24.94 -2.41 3.28
C TRP A 566 -26.09 -2.76 4.21
N ASP A 567 -25.88 -3.77 5.05
CA ASP A 567 -26.73 -3.99 6.23
C ASP A 567 -26.28 -3.03 7.34
N VAL A 568 -27.24 -2.45 8.05
CA VAL A 568 -26.96 -1.33 8.97
C VAL A 568 -27.58 -1.62 10.33
N SER A 569 -26.80 -1.38 11.38
CA SER A 569 -27.26 -1.39 12.77
C SER A 569 -26.80 -0.12 13.47
N LEU A 570 -27.68 0.47 14.28
CA LEU A 570 -27.42 1.67 15.06
C LEU A 570 -27.36 1.29 16.53
N HIS A 571 -26.28 1.66 17.20
CA HIS A 571 -26.07 1.40 18.62
C HIS A 571 -25.78 2.72 19.33
N MET A 572 -26.07 2.79 20.63
CA MET A 572 -25.69 3.94 21.45
C MET A 572 -24.50 3.53 22.32
N LEU A 573 -23.41 4.29 22.25
CA LEU A 573 -22.19 4.04 23.03
C LEU A 573 -21.69 5.34 23.69
N GLU A 574 -20.96 5.20 24.79
CA GLU A 574 -20.37 6.35 25.48
C GLU A 574 -19.24 6.98 24.66
N ASN A 575 -19.18 8.31 24.65
CA ASN A 575 -18.11 9.12 24.05
C ASN A 575 -17.02 9.49 25.06
N GLU A 576 -16.02 10.26 24.62
CA GLU A 576 -14.90 10.67 25.47
C GLU A 576 -15.38 11.47 26.71
N GLU A 577 -16.56 12.10 26.64
CA GLU A 577 -17.22 12.82 27.74
C GLU A 577 -18.21 11.95 28.54
N LYS A 578 -18.27 10.64 28.29
CA LYS A 578 -19.23 9.67 28.87
C LYS A 578 -20.69 9.97 28.57
N LYS A 579 -20.96 10.68 27.48
CA LYS A 579 -22.32 10.88 26.96
C LYS A 579 -22.63 9.81 25.93
N MET A 580 -23.88 9.36 25.89
CA MET A 580 -24.33 8.39 24.89
C MET A 580 -24.45 9.07 23.53
N GLU A 581 -23.83 8.48 22.51
CA GLU A 581 -23.90 8.95 21.13
C GLU A 581 -24.15 7.78 20.15
N PRO A 582 -24.73 8.05 18.98
CA PRO A 582 -25.02 7.02 17.99
C PRO A 582 -23.75 6.54 17.27
N VAL A 583 -23.55 5.23 17.25
CA VAL A 583 -22.51 4.56 16.45
C VAL A 583 -23.17 3.65 15.44
N LEU A 584 -22.83 3.85 14.17
CA LEU A 584 -23.32 3.05 13.06
C LEU A 584 -22.35 1.90 12.78
N ILE A 585 -22.85 0.68 12.81
CA ILE A 585 -22.11 -0.50 12.37
C ILE A 585 -22.80 -1.03 11.11
N CYS A 586 -22.09 -0.96 9.99
CA CYS A 586 -22.54 -1.47 8.71
C CYS A 586 -21.77 -2.73 8.32
N ARG A 587 -22.39 -3.60 7.53
CA ARG A 587 -21.75 -4.76 6.92
C ARG A 587 -22.05 -4.77 5.42
N LYS A 588 -21.02 -4.80 4.58
CA LYS A 588 -21.21 -4.85 3.13
C LYS A 588 -21.78 -6.20 2.72
N LYS A 589 -22.89 -6.21 1.95
CA LYS A 589 -23.45 -7.46 1.41
C LYS A 589 -22.51 -8.09 0.40
N PHE A 590 -22.54 -9.41 0.30
CA PHE A 590 -21.90 -10.11 -0.80
C PHE A 590 -22.91 -10.32 -1.93
N TRP A 591 -22.60 -9.77 -3.09
CA TRP A 591 -23.40 -9.82 -4.32
C TRP A 591 -22.47 -10.01 -5.52
N THR A 592 -23.01 -10.54 -6.62
CA THR A 592 -22.28 -10.74 -7.88
C THR A 592 -23.17 -10.37 -9.06
N ILE A 593 -22.58 -10.01 -10.20
CA ILE A 593 -23.30 -9.86 -11.47
C ILE A 593 -23.44 -11.27 -12.06
N VAL A 594 -24.68 -11.72 -12.26
CA VAL A 594 -25.02 -13.02 -12.86
C VAL A 594 -25.27 -12.87 -14.35
#